data_AF-A0A3E0R1C9-F1
#
_entry.id   AF-A0A3E0R1C9-F1
#
_cell.length_a   1.000
_cell.length_b   1.000
_cell.length_c   1.000
_cell.angle_alpha   90.00
_cell.angle_beta   90.00
_cell.angle_gamma   90.00
#
_symmetry.space_group_name_H-M   'P 1'
#
loop_
_entity.id
_entity.type
_entity.pdbx_description
1 polymer ?
#
loop_
_entity_poly.entity_id
_entity_poly.type
_entity_poly.pdbx_seq_one_letter_code
_entity_poly.pdbx_strand_id
1 'polypeptide(L)'
;MTIHEKLSKIQKEFKAKKSRFNSFGKYNFRSAEDILEALKPYNEKYNVYFKVDENYLGDAIIESTATIVDAEGAMEITASAIVGVDLNQKGMQVPQQFGSASSYGKKYALGNLLLIDDTADADATNTHGKEVKAKPTLDINTDAFTKAKQYIESGGTLKAINQKYKLTQKALAELKKLETVEV
;
A
#
# COMPACT_ATOMS: atom_id res chain seq x y z
N MET A 1 1.51 14.12 31.17
CA MET A 1 1.24 12.79 30.58
C MET A 1 2.48 11.93 30.78
N THR A 2 2.31 10.67 31.14
CA THR A 2 3.45 9.72 31.20
C THR A 2 3.90 9.35 29.79
N ILE A 3 5.11 8.81 29.64
CA ILE A 3 5.59 8.29 28.35
C ILE A 3 4.67 7.19 27.78
N HIS A 4 4.06 6.38 28.63
CA HIS A 4 3.08 5.36 28.21
C HIS A 4 1.83 5.97 27.60
N GLU A 5 1.31 7.05 28.19
CA GLU A 5 0.16 7.78 27.65
C GLU A 5 0.51 8.50 26.34
N LYS A 6 1.71 9.08 26.26
CA LYS A 6 2.23 9.70 25.03
C LYS A 6 2.34 8.66 23.91
N LEU A 7 2.99 7.53 24.15
CA LEU A 7 3.14 6.44 23.18
C LEU A 7 1.78 5.89 22.75
N SER A 8 0.86 5.64 23.68
CA SER A 8 -0.49 5.14 23.37
C SER A 8 -1.25 6.08 22.44
N LYS A 9 -1.18 7.40 22.65
CA LYS A 9 -1.79 8.38 21.74
C LYS A 9 -1.12 8.41 20.37
N ILE A 10 0.22 8.33 20.33
CA ILE A 10 0.96 8.24 19.06
C ILE A 10 0.54 6.99 18.29
N GLN A 11 0.55 5.80 18.91
CA GLN A 11 0.13 4.54 18.28
C GLN A 11 -1.29 4.62 17.71
N LYS A 12 -2.20 5.31 18.40
CA LYS A 12 -3.58 5.51 17.92
C LYS A 12 -3.70 6.48 16.73
N GLU A 13 -2.92 7.56 16.74
CA GLU A 13 -3.06 8.66 15.77
C GLU A 13 -2.12 8.53 14.56
N PHE A 14 -1.02 7.79 14.71
CA PHE A 14 0.05 7.72 13.72
C PHE A 14 -0.37 6.93 12.48
N LYS A 15 -0.12 7.53 11.31
CA LYS A 15 -0.34 6.88 10.02
C LYS A 15 0.79 7.21 9.05
N ALA A 16 1.61 6.22 8.72
CA ALA A 16 2.62 6.33 7.66
C ALA A 16 2.09 5.75 6.34
N LYS A 17 2.06 6.59 5.29
CA LYS A 17 1.69 6.15 3.94
C LYS A 17 2.76 5.21 3.38
N LYS A 18 2.33 4.18 2.64
CA LYS A 18 3.24 3.34 1.84
C LYS A 18 3.63 4.15 0.59
N SER A 19 4.79 4.82 0.63
CA SER A 19 5.27 5.75 -0.40
C SER A 19 6.22 5.10 -1.42
N ARG A 20 6.70 3.88 -1.15
CA ARG A 20 7.69 3.18 -1.97
C ARG A 20 7.09 1.95 -2.60
N PHE A 21 7.57 1.60 -3.80
CA PHE A 21 7.12 0.42 -4.53
C PHE A 21 8.27 -0.58 -4.69
N ASN A 22 8.04 -1.83 -4.29
CA ASN A 22 8.96 -2.94 -4.56
C ASN A 22 8.62 -3.55 -5.92
N SER A 23 9.50 -3.36 -6.90
CA SER A 23 9.29 -3.86 -8.27
C SER A 23 9.40 -5.38 -8.41
N PHE A 24 10.09 -6.07 -7.51
CA PHE A 24 10.24 -7.52 -7.52
C PHE A 24 9.01 -8.20 -6.94
N GLY A 25 8.62 -7.82 -5.71
CA GLY A 25 7.44 -8.37 -5.02
C GLY A 25 6.11 -7.72 -5.40
N LYS A 26 6.13 -6.66 -6.22
CA LYS A 26 4.95 -5.92 -6.69
C LYS A 26 4.04 -5.38 -5.58
N TYR A 27 4.63 -4.87 -4.50
CA TYR A 27 3.88 -4.30 -3.38
C TYR A 27 4.39 -2.91 -2.98
N ASN A 28 3.50 -2.09 -2.41
CA ASN A 28 3.88 -0.83 -1.80
C ASN A 28 4.34 -1.06 -0.36
N PHE A 29 5.33 -0.28 0.09
CA PHE A 29 5.87 -0.32 1.44
C PHE A 29 6.28 1.07 1.92
N ARG A 30 6.66 1.14 3.19
CA ARG A 30 7.22 2.32 3.85
C ARG A 30 8.59 1.91 4.39
N SER A 31 9.58 2.77 4.21
CA SER A 31 10.91 2.61 4.79
C SER A 31 10.94 3.08 6.24
N ALA A 32 12.03 2.80 6.96
CA ALA A 32 12.26 3.37 8.28
C ALA A 32 12.31 4.90 8.22
N GLU A 33 12.91 5.46 7.17
CA GLU A 33 12.99 6.90 6.92
C GLU A 33 11.61 7.52 6.70
N ASP A 34 10.71 6.84 5.97
CA ASP A 34 9.33 7.31 5.79
C ASP A 34 8.57 7.35 7.12
N ILE A 35 8.80 6.38 8.01
CA ILE A 35 8.18 6.33 9.34
C ILE A 35 8.73 7.46 10.22
N LEU A 36 10.05 7.64 10.26
CA LEU A 36 10.71 8.68 11.05
C LEU A 36 10.33 10.09 10.59
N GLU A 37 10.20 10.32 9.28
CA GLU A 37 9.74 11.60 8.74
C GLU A 37 8.30 11.89 9.18
N ALA A 38 7.42 10.89 9.09
CA ALA A 38 6.02 11.01 9.50
C ALA A 38 5.85 11.23 11.01
N LEU A 39 6.84 10.88 11.84
CA LEU A 39 6.80 11.06 13.29
C LEU A 39 7.09 12.49 13.74
N LYS A 40 7.78 13.31 12.93
CA LYS A 40 8.21 14.66 13.34
C LYS A 40 7.09 15.53 13.93
N PRO A 41 5.85 15.58 13.37
CA PRO A 41 4.77 16.35 13.97
C PRO A 41 4.31 15.82 15.34
N TYR A 42 4.43 14.51 15.57
CA TYR A 42 4.07 13.86 16.83
C TYR A 42 5.13 14.09 17.91
N ASN A 43 6.41 14.17 17.52
CA ASN A 43 7.51 14.52 18.41
C ASN A 43 7.28 15.88 19.06
N GLU A 44 6.95 16.88 18.24
CA GLU A 44 6.62 18.23 18.72
C GLU A 44 5.33 18.22 19.56
N LYS A 45 4.25 17.59 19.08
CA LYS A 45 2.95 17.55 19.77
C LYS A 45 3.01 16.91 21.17
N TYR A 46 3.81 15.86 21.34
CA TYR A 46 3.87 15.08 22.59
C TYR A 46 5.14 15.33 23.40
N ASN A 47 6.02 16.22 22.94
CA ASN A 47 7.32 16.51 23.53
C ASN A 47 8.14 15.23 23.77
N VAL A 48 8.37 14.49 22.68
CA VAL A 48 9.15 13.24 22.64
C VAL A 48 10.08 13.25 21.43
N TYR A 49 11.06 12.35 21.41
CA TYR A 49 11.82 12.06 20.19
C TYR A 49 12.02 10.56 20.03
N PHE A 50 12.33 10.15 18.80
CA PHE A 50 12.61 8.75 18.47
C PHE A 50 14.05 8.61 17.99
N LYS A 51 14.69 7.52 18.38
CA LYS A 51 15.99 7.09 17.86
C LYS A 51 15.95 5.61 17.49
N VAL A 52 16.84 5.19 16.61
CA VAL A 52 17.01 3.78 16.27
C VAL A 52 18.49 3.47 16.32
N ASP A 53 18.85 2.56 17.22
CA ASP A 53 20.21 2.06 17.41
C ASP A 53 20.31 0.66 16.80
N GLU A 54 21.51 0.26 16.38
CA GLU A 54 21.77 -1.08 15.86
C GLU A 54 22.96 -1.71 16.55
N ASN A 55 22.86 -3.02 16.79
CA ASN A 55 23.94 -3.84 17.30
C ASN A 55 24.19 -5.03 16.36
N TYR A 56 25.46 -5.30 16.10
CA TYR A 56 25.86 -6.49 15.35
C TYR A 56 26.08 -7.64 16.34
N LEU A 57 25.28 -8.70 16.21
CA LEU A 57 25.32 -9.81 17.17
C LEU A 57 26.33 -10.91 16.79
N GLY A 58 27.04 -10.75 15.67
CA GLY A 58 27.82 -11.83 15.05
C GLY A 58 26.99 -12.62 14.04
N ASP A 59 27.65 -13.54 13.34
CA ASP A 59 27.01 -14.50 12.43
C ASP A 59 26.04 -13.89 11.40
N ALA A 60 26.36 -12.70 10.91
CA ALA A 60 25.52 -11.98 9.94
C ALA A 60 24.13 -11.63 10.51
N ILE A 61 24.02 -11.37 11.81
CA ILE A 61 22.77 -10.98 12.49
C ILE A 61 22.87 -9.54 12.98
N ILE A 62 21.83 -8.75 12.71
CA ILE A 62 21.68 -7.38 13.18
C ILE A 62 20.45 -7.30 14.07
N GLU A 63 20.61 -6.72 15.26
CA GLU A 63 19.52 -6.24 16.10
C GLU A 63 19.35 -4.74 15.87
N SER A 64 18.13 -4.31 15.60
CA SER A 64 17.77 -2.88 15.58
C SER A 64 16.81 -2.60 16.72
N THR A 65 17.02 -1.51 17.45
CA THR A 65 16.20 -1.09 18.59
C THR A 65 15.65 0.31 18.36
N ALA A 66 14.34 0.42 18.22
CA ALA A 66 13.64 1.71 18.18
C ALA A 66 13.31 2.14 19.61
N THR A 67 13.57 3.40 19.92
CA THR A 67 13.34 3.98 21.24
C THR A 67 12.52 5.25 21.11
N ILE A 68 11.46 5.39 21.89
CA ILE A 68 10.82 6.68 22.18
C ILE A 68 11.36 7.20 23.50
N VAL A 69 11.76 8.47 23.55
CA VAL A 69 12.29 9.13 24.74
C VAL A 69 11.44 10.35 25.07
N ASP A 70 11.09 10.50 26.35
CA ASP A 70 10.45 11.70 26.86
C ASP A 70 11.48 12.84 26.98
N ALA A 71 11.24 13.94 26.29
CA ALA A 71 12.16 15.07 26.28
C ALA A 71 12.23 15.82 27.63
N GLU A 72 11.25 15.63 28.53
CA GLU A 72 11.20 16.28 29.84
C GLU A 72 11.83 15.44 30.97
N GLY A 73 11.69 14.12 30.90
CA GLY A 73 11.91 13.23 32.06
C GLY A 73 12.90 12.09 31.84
N ALA A 74 13.54 12.00 30.67
CA ALA A 74 14.48 10.94 30.29
C ALA A 74 13.96 9.49 30.40
N MET A 75 12.66 9.29 30.61
CA MET A 75 12.03 7.98 30.52
C MET A 75 12.01 7.54 29.07
N GLU A 76 12.17 6.24 28.83
CA GLU A 76 12.18 5.67 27.48
C GLU A 76 11.41 4.35 27.40
N ILE A 77 10.92 4.03 26.20
CA ILE A 77 10.34 2.73 25.87
C ILE A 77 11.00 2.25 24.59
N THR A 78 11.39 0.97 24.57
CA THR A 78 12.11 0.35 23.47
C THR A 78 11.34 -0.80 22.86
N ALA A 79 11.52 -1.02 21.56
CA ALA A 79 11.18 -2.28 20.91
C ALA A 79 12.30 -2.65 19.92
N SER A 80 12.63 -3.93 19.85
CA SER A 80 13.69 -4.44 18.98
C SER A 80 13.13 -5.30 17.83
N ALA A 81 13.94 -5.48 16.80
CA ALA A 81 13.78 -6.49 15.77
C ALA A 81 15.14 -7.09 15.42
N ILE A 82 15.15 -8.39 15.09
CA ILE A 82 16.34 -9.13 14.71
C ILE A 82 16.19 -9.57 13.26
N VAL A 83 17.22 -9.33 12.45
CA VAL A 83 17.26 -9.68 11.03
C VAL A 83 18.59 -10.33 10.67
N GLY A 84 18.51 -11.34 9.80
CA GLY A 84 19.70 -11.96 9.21
C GLY A 84 20.12 -11.23 7.92
N VAL A 85 21.42 -11.17 7.69
CA VAL A 85 22.04 -10.68 6.46
C VAL A 85 22.30 -11.88 5.54
N ASP A 86 21.70 -11.89 4.35
CA ASP A 86 22.01 -12.90 3.34
C ASP A 86 23.35 -12.58 2.64
N LEU A 87 24.43 -13.14 3.16
CA LEU A 87 25.78 -12.99 2.60
C LEU A 87 25.95 -13.68 1.23
N ASN A 88 25.06 -14.59 0.88
CA ASN A 88 25.11 -15.35 -0.37
C ASN A 88 24.24 -14.73 -1.48
N GLN A 89 23.61 -13.58 -1.22
CA GLN A 89 22.74 -12.93 -2.19
C GLN A 89 23.55 -12.47 -3.41
N LYS A 90 23.35 -13.16 -4.54
CA LYS A 90 24.06 -12.90 -5.80
C LYS A 90 23.74 -11.50 -6.34
N GLY A 91 24.77 -10.83 -6.87
CA GLY A 91 24.64 -9.53 -7.52
C GLY A 91 24.62 -8.33 -6.56
N MET A 92 24.78 -8.55 -5.26
CA MET A 92 24.84 -7.49 -4.26
C MET A 92 26.19 -7.51 -3.52
N GLN A 93 26.83 -6.35 -3.38
CA GLN A 93 28.08 -6.22 -2.63
C GLN A 93 27.80 -6.33 -1.13
N VAL A 94 28.76 -6.82 -0.34
CA VAL A 94 28.60 -7.02 1.12
C VAL A 94 28.06 -5.77 1.85
N PRO A 95 28.55 -4.53 1.61
CA PRO A 95 27.97 -3.34 2.24
C PRO A 95 26.48 -3.13 1.92
N GLN A 96 26.04 -3.51 0.72
CA GLN A 96 24.64 -3.40 0.31
C GLN A 96 23.77 -4.51 0.93
N GLN A 97 24.33 -5.70 1.17
CA GLN A 97 23.68 -6.78 1.94
C GLN A 97 23.39 -6.32 3.38
N PHE A 98 24.40 -5.78 4.06
CA PHE A 98 24.24 -5.22 5.39
C PHE A 98 23.29 -4.01 5.41
N GLY A 99 23.43 -3.09 4.44
CA GLY A 99 22.55 -1.93 4.31
C GLY A 99 21.07 -2.33 4.13
N SER A 100 20.81 -3.32 3.27
CA SER A 100 19.45 -3.84 3.05
C SER A 100 18.88 -4.45 4.33
N ALA A 101 19.65 -5.32 5.01
CA ALA A 101 19.22 -5.93 6.27
C ALA A 101 18.94 -4.87 7.36
N SER A 102 19.85 -3.91 7.52
CA SER A 102 19.70 -2.77 8.43
C SER A 102 18.41 -1.99 8.19
N SER A 103 18.10 -1.66 6.92
CA SER A 103 16.84 -1.00 6.57
C SER A 103 15.60 -1.80 6.99
N TYR A 104 15.62 -3.14 6.84
CA TYR A 104 14.54 -4.00 7.33
C TYR A 104 14.46 -4.03 8.86
N GLY A 105 15.60 -4.18 9.54
CA GLY A 105 15.67 -4.21 11.00
C GLY A 105 15.10 -2.93 11.62
N LYS A 106 15.54 -1.76 11.16
CA LYS A 106 15.03 -0.45 11.63
C LYS A 106 13.53 -0.32 11.41
N LYS A 107 13.05 -0.71 10.23
CA LYS A 107 11.63 -0.66 9.90
C LYS A 107 10.81 -1.55 10.84
N TYR A 108 11.26 -2.78 11.10
CA TYR A 108 10.55 -3.70 12.00
C TYR A 108 10.61 -3.27 13.46
N ALA A 109 11.73 -2.75 13.93
CA ALA A 109 11.83 -2.22 15.30
C ALA A 109 10.86 -1.05 15.52
N LEU A 110 10.81 -0.11 14.57
CA LEU A 110 9.83 0.99 14.58
C LEU A 110 8.39 0.46 14.48
N GLY A 111 8.16 -0.55 13.63
CA GLY A 111 6.86 -1.19 13.50
C GLY A 111 6.37 -1.83 14.79
N ASN A 112 7.25 -2.55 15.50
CA ASN A 112 6.96 -3.16 16.80
C ASN A 112 6.65 -2.09 17.86
N LEU A 113 7.41 -0.99 17.91
CA LEU A 113 7.19 0.09 18.87
C LEU A 113 5.88 0.84 18.60
N LEU A 114 5.54 1.10 17.34
CA LEU A 114 4.43 1.94 16.93
C LEU A 114 3.15 1.17 16.59
N LEU A 115 3.18 -0.16 16.70
CA LEU A 115 2.10 -1.07 16.29
C LEU A 115 1.69 -0.84 14.84
N ILE A 116 2.68 -0.59 13.96
CA ILE A 116 2.42 -0.41 12.53
C ILE A 116 2.18 -1.77 11.92
N ASP A 117 0.95 -1.97 11.48
CA ASP A 117 0.61 -3.11 10.67
C ASP A 117 1.10 -2.90 9.22
N ASP A 118 2.13 -3.67 8.84
CA ASP A 118 2.60 -3.77 7.46
C ASP A 118 1.76 -4.78 6.64
N THR A 119 0.94 -5.61 7.31
CA THR A 119 -0.10 -6.48 6.73
C THR A 119 -1.31 -5.66 6.32
N ALA A 120 -1.10 -4.72 5.40
CA ALA A 120 -2.13 -4.55 4.39
C ALA A 120 -2.04 -5.82 3.53
N ASP A 121 -2.75 -6.84 4.01
CA ASP A 121 -2.98 -8.08 3.33
C ASP A 121 -3.31 -7.76 1.88
N ALA A 122 -2.57 -8.33 0.94
CA ALA A 122 -2.96 -8.28 -0.45
C ALA A 122 -4.35 -8.93 -0.65
N ASP A 123 -4.87 -9.66 0.36
CA ASP A 123 -6.24 -10.16 0.41
C ASP A 123 -7.28 -9.20 1.01
N ALA A 124 -6.91 -8.12 1.70
CA ALA A 124 -7.90 -7.11 2.15
C ALA A 124 -8.39 -6.20 1.02
N THR A 125 -7.82 -6.32 -0.18
CA THR A 125 -8.36 -5.81 -1.44
C THR A 125 -8.69 -6.91 -2.44
N ASN A 126 -8.88 -8.15 -2.00
CA ASN A 126 -9.76 -9.08 -2.72
C ASN A 126 -11.23 -8.68 -2.46
N THR A 127 -11.56 -7.41 -2.70
CA THR A 127 -12.84 -7.17 -3.33
C THR A 127 -12.77 -7.87 -4.69
N HIS A 128 -13.42 -9.03 -4.80
CA HIS A 128 -14.05 -9.46 -6.05
C HIS A 128 -15.01 -8.39 -6.63
N GLY A 129 -15.09 -7.20 -6.02
CA GLY A 129 -15.44 -5.95 -6.67
C GLY A 129 -14.37 -5.57 -7.69
N LYS A 130 -14.58 -6.03 -8.92
CA LYS A 130 -14.12 -5.41 -10.16
C LYS A 130 -13.73 -3.96 -9.91
N GLU A 131 -12.44 -3.63 -10.01
CA GLU A 131 -12.06 -2.26 -10.32
C GLU A 131 -12.98 -1.81 -11.44
N VAL A 132 -13.82 -0.82 -11.16
CA VAL A 132 -14.64 -0.18 -12.17
C VAL A 132 -13.67 0.64 -13.00
N LYS A 133 -12.91 -0.03 -13.87
CA LYS A 133 -12.31 0.59 -15.04
C LYS A 133 -13.46 1.34 -15.70
N ALA A 134 -13.30 2.65 -15.84
CA ALA A 134 -14.30 3.50 -16.45
C ALA A 134 -14.74 2.84 -17.76
N LYS A 135 -16.03 2.49 -17.86
CA LYS A 135 -16.54 1.79 -19.05
C LYS A 135 -16.22 2.65 -20.27
N PRO A 136 -15.58 2.12 -21.31
CA PRO A 136 -15.33 2.86 -22.54
C PRO A 136 -16.67 3.37 -23.09
N THR A 137 -16.67 4.63 -23.55
CA THR A 137 -17.86 5.24 -24.15
C THR A 137 -18.10 4.63 -25.52
N LEU A 138 -19.32 4.11 -25.74
CA LEU A 138 -19.74 3.59 -27.04
C LEU A 138 -20.47 4.70 -27.79
N ASP A 139 -19.86 5.17 -28.88
CA ASP A 139 -20.45 6.14 -29.81
C ASP A 139 -20.70 5.49 -31.18
N ILE A 140 -21.65 6.04 -31.94
CA ILE A 140 -22.09 5.53 -33.24
C ILE A 140 -20.94 5.41 -34.26
N ASN A 141 -19.90 6.24 -34.11
CA ASN A 141 -18.75 6.30 -35.02
C ASN A 141 -17.60 5.36 -34.64
N THR A 142 -17.83 4.43 -33.71
CA THR A 142 -16.77 3.51 -33.24
C THR A 142 -16.96 2.11 -33.81
N ASP A 143 -15.86 1.41 -34.11
CA ASP A 143 -15.91 0.00 -34.54
C ASP A 143 -16.60 -0.91 -33.51
N ALA A 144 -16.55 -0.50 -32.22
CA ALA A 144 -17.24 -1.18 -31.13
C ALA A 144 -18.77 -1.11 -31.28
N PHE A 145 -19.31 -0.06 -31.90
CA PHE A 145 -20.74 0.09 -32.13
C PHE A 145 -21.24 -0.85 -33.24
N THR A 146 -20.46 -1.04 -34.31
CA THR A 146 -20.77 -2.03 -35.35
C THR A 146 -20.86 -3.45 -34.78
N LYS A 147 -19.93 -3.80 -33.88
CA LYS A 147 -19.96 -5.09 -33.16
C LYS A 147 -21.14 -5.19 -32.20
N ALA A 148 -21.54 -4.08 -31.56
CA ALA A 148 -22.70 -4.02 -30.69
C ALA A 148 -24.01 -4.25 -31.46
N LYS A 149 -24.14 -3.71 -32.69
CA LYS A 149 -25.27 -3.99 -33.58
C LYS A 149 -25.35 -5.48 -33.94
N GLN A 150 -24.25 -6.05 -34.42
CA GLN A 150 -24.17 -7.48 -34.76
C GLN A 150 -24.50 -8.38 -33.57
N TYR A 151 -24.09 -7.99 -32.35
CA TYR A 151 -24.44 -8.72 -31.14
C TYR A 151 -25.95 -8.73 -30.88
N ILE A 152 -26.63 -7.58 -30.99
CA ILE A 152 -28.11 -7.52 -30.88
C ILE A 152 -28.78 -8.35 -31.96
N GLU A 153 -28.34 -8.22 -33.22
CA GLU A 153 -28.88 -8.98 -34.36
C GLU A 153 -28.69 -10.50 -34.21
N SER A 154 -27.65 -10.94 -33.50
CA SER A 154 -27.40 -12.35 -33.18
C SER A 154 -28.15 -12.87 -31.94
N GLY A 155 -29.12 -12.12 -31.42
CA GLY A 155 -29.92 -12.48 -30.24
C GLY A 155 -29.32 -12.02 -28.89
N GLY A 156 -28.37 -11.10 -28.92
CA GLY A 156 -27.79 -10.47 -27.74
C GLY A 156 -28.70 -9.40 -27.13
N THR A 157 -28.52 -9.08 -25.85
CA THR A 157 -29.35 -8.09 -25.15
C THR A 157 -28.66 -6.75 -24.94
N LEU A 158 -29.42 -5.65 -24.96
CA LEU A 158 -28.89 -4.31 -24.67
C LEU A 158 -28.30 -4.20 -23.26
N LYS A 159 -28.85 -4.99 -22.32
CA LYS A 159 -28.37 -5.10 -20.93
C LYS A 159 -26.91 -5.56 -20.86
N ALA A 160 -26.51 -6.52 -21.69
CA ALA A 160 -25.13 -7.01 -21.72
C ALA A 160 -24.15 -5.96 -22.31
N ILE A 161 -24.59 -5.16 -23.28
CA ILE A 161 -23.80 -4.06 -23.85
C ILE A 161 -23.61 -2.94 -22.81
N ASN A 162 -24.68 -2.52 -22.13
CA ASN A 162 -24.64 -1.46 -21.12
C ASN A 162 -23.83 -1.86 -19.86
N GLN A 163 -23.63 -3.16 -19.64
CA GLN A 163 -22.71 -3.66 -18.62
C GLN A 163 -21.23 -3.45 -18.99
N LYS A 164 -20.88 -3.49 -20.28
CA LYS A 164 -19.50 -3.37 -20.77
C LYS A 164 -19.13 -1.96 -21.21
N TYR A 165 -20.09 -1.17 -21.70
CA TYR A 165 -19.86 0.16 -22.26
C TYR A 165 -20.75 1.23 -21.61
N LYS A 166 -20.29 2.49 -21.66
CA LYS A 166 -21.12 3.66 -21.37
C LYS A 166 -21.73 4.15 -22.68
N LEU A 167 -23.02 3.92 -22.89
CA LEU A 167 -23.71 4.28 -24.14
C LEU A 167 -23.94 5.79 -24.23
N THR A 168 -23.64 6.41 -25.38
CA THR A 168 -24.13 7.77 -25.67
C THR A 168 -25.65 7.73 -25.95
N GLN A 169 -26.34 8.85 -25.79
CA GLN A 169 -27.79 8.93 -26.08
C GLN A 169 -28.12 8.50 -27.51
N LYS A 170 -27.24 8.83 -28.46
CA LYS A 170 -27.37 8.43 -29.88
C LYS A 170 -27.19 6.92 -30.06
N ALA A 171 -26.15 6.33 -29.47
CA ALA A 171 -25.89 4.90 -29.55
C ALA A 171 -27.02 4.07 -28.88
N LEU A 172 -27.55 4.55 -27.75
CA LEU A 172 -28.68 3.92 -27.07
C LEU A 172 -29.95 3.91 -27.93
N ALA A 173 -30.28 5.05 -28.56
CA ALA A 173 -31.47 5.17 -29.40
C ALA A 173 -31.42 4.26 -30.64
N GLU A 174 -30.24 4.07 -31.24
CA GLU A 174 -30.05 3.15 -32.36
C GLU A 174 -30.14 1.68 -31.96
N LEU A 175 -29.45 1.27 -30.88
CA LEU A 175 -29.47 -0.13 -30.45
C LEU A 175 -30.86 -0.55 -29.94
N LYS A 176 -31.62 0.37 -29.32
CA LYS A 176 -33.00 0.11 -28.91
C LYS A 176 -33.93 -0.13 -30.08
N LYS A 177 -33.70 0.52 -31.23
CA LYS A 177 -34.48 0.27 -32.46
C LYS A 177 -34.25 -1.15 -32.96
N LEU A 178 -33.01 -1.64 -32.89
CA LEU A 178 -32.64 -3.00 -33.31
C LEU A 178 -33.20 -4.07 -32.37
N GLU A 179 -33.24 -3.81 -31.06
CA GLU A 179 -33.85 -4.70 -30.06
C GLU A 179 -35.38 -4.83 -30.23
N THR A 180 -36.03 -3.87 -30.89
CA THR A 180 -37.48 -3.91 -31.18
C THR A 180 -37.85 -4.51 -32.53
N VAL A 181 -36.88 -4.94 -33.35
CA VAL A 181 -37.15 -5.67 -34.60
C VAL A 181 -37.10 -7.18 -34.32
N GLU A 182 -38.02 -7.65 -33.49
CA GLU A 182 -38.47 -9.04 -33.49
C GLU A 182 -40.00 -9.03 -33.51
N VAL A 183 -40.54 -8.84 -34.73
CA VAL A 183 -41.70 -9.56 -35.27
C VAL A 183 -41.42 -9.81 -36.75
#